data_AF-A0A947RJB1-F1
#
_entry.id   AF-A0A947RJB1-F1
#
_cell.length_a   1.000
_cell.length_b   1.000
_cell.length_c   1.000
_cell.angle_alpha   90.00
_cell.angle_beta   90.00
_cell.angle_gamma   90.00
#
_symmetry.space_group_name_H-M   'P 1'
#
loop_
_entity.id
_entity.type
_entity.pdbx_description
1 polymer ?
#
loop_
_entity_poly.entity_id
_entity_poly.type
_entity_poly.pdbx_seq_one_letter_code
_entity_poly.pdbx_strand_id
1 'polypeptide(L)'
;MYKIKIIGPKYLIAPLAILGLEILAAESELEARGALNKATIKNEPALIFITERLAADLQDEISSLNSKPDINIVMLPDNKGSLGLASFQIEHLVKNSIGAEVVIRK
;
A
#
# COMPACT_ATOMS: atom_id res chain seq x y z
N MET A 1 -6.61 18.37 5.46
CA MET A 1 -5.28 18.23 4.84
C MET A 1 -5.06 16.73 4.61
N TYR A 2 -4.87 16.28 3.38
CA TYR A 2 -4.61 14.87 3.10
C TYR A 2 -3.27 14.48 3.73
N LYS A 3 -3.23 13.39 4.50
CA LYS A 3 -1.97 12.90 5.09
C LYS A 3 -1.44 11.75 4.24
N ILE A 4 -0.17 11.85 3.88
CA ILE A 4 0.55 10.78 3.21
C ILE A 4 1.26 9.97 4.29
N LYS A 5 1.02 8.66 4.31
CA LYS A 5 1.60 7.72 5.26
C LYS A 5 2.35 6.64 4.51
N ILE A 6 3.39 6.08 5.10
CA ILE A 6 4.11 4.95 4.52
C ILE A 6 4.39 3.88 5.57
N ILE A 7 4.11 2.63 5.19
CA ILE A 7 4.29 1.41 5.98
C ILE A 7 5.38 0.56 5.32
N GLY A 8 6.39 0.18 6.09
CA GLY A 8 7.50 -0.59 5.56
C GLY A 8 8.69 -0.72 6.51
N PRO A 9 9.74 -1.44 6.09
CA PRO A 9 10.95 -1.61 6.88
C PRO A 9 11.62 -0.26 7.15
N LYS A 10 12.02 -0.01 8.40
CA LYS A 10 12.53 1.30 8.84
C LYS A 10 13.69 1.81 7.98
N TYR A 11 14.61 0.91 7.60
CA TYR A 11 15.78 1.27 6.79
C TYR A 11 15.42 1.78 5.39
N LEU A 12 14.28 1.36 4.84
CA LEU A 12 13.83 1.74 3.50
C LEU A 12 13.07 3.06 3.53
N ILE A 13 12.21 3.25 4.54
CA ILE A 13 11.23 4.35 4.55
C ILE A 13 11.66 5.57 5.37
N ALA A 14 12.63 5.44 6.29
CA ALA A 14 13.10 6.55 7.12
C ALA A 14 13.55 7.79 6.31
N PRO A 15 14.23 7.67 5.15
CA PRO A 15 14.60 8.84 4.34
C PRO A 15 13.40 9.63 3.81
N LEU A 16 12.22 9.02 3.68
CA LEU A 16 11.02 9.67 3.15
C LEU A 16 10.36 10.61 4.16
N ALA A 17 10.74 10.54 5.44
CA ALA A 17 10.24 11.46 6.47
C ALA A 17 10.53 12.93 6.14
N ILE A 18 11.66 13.20 5.46
CA ILE A 18 12.07 14.56 5.07
C ILE A 18 11.11 15.20 4.07
N LEU A 19 10.35 14.37 3.33
CA LEU A 19 9.36 14.81 2.36
C LEU A 19 7.98 15.06 3.00
N GLY A 20 7.87 14.93 4.34
CA GLY A 20 6.63 15.15 5.08
C GLY A 20 5.70 13.94 5.13
N LEU A 21 6.18 12.73 4.82
CA LEU A 21 5.43 11.50 4.98
C LEU A 21 5.41 11.06 6.46
N GLU A 22 4.26 10.60 6.93
CA GLU A 22 4.13 9.95 8.24
C GLU A 22 4.68 8.52 8.15
N ILE A 23 5.74 8.25 8.90
CA ILE A 23 6.45 6.96 8.88
C ILE A 23 5.83 5.99 9.88
N LEU A 24 5.40 4.83 9.40
CA LEU A 24 4.88 3.72 10.19
C LEU A 24 5.75 2.48 9.94
N ALA A 25 6.83 2.35 10.70
CA ALA A 25 7.76 1.23 10.55
C ALA A 25 7.09 -0.11 10.91
N ALA A 26 7.28 -1.11 10.06
CA ALA A 26 6.84 -2.48 10.26
C ALA A 26 7.77 -3.46 9.52
N GLU A 27 8.10 -4.58 10.17
CA GLU A 27 8.93 -5.65 9.62
C GLU A 27 8.24 -7.02 9.64
N SER A 28 7.09 -7.13 10.30
CA SER A 28 6.26 -8.33 10.35
C SER A 28 4.80 -8.05 9.99
N GLU A 29 4.05 -9.09 9.65
CA GLU A 29 2.60 -9.02 9.42
C GLU A 29 1.86 -8.36 10.59
N LEU A 30 2.17 -8.76 11.83
CA LEU A 30 1.51 -8.24 13.03
C LEU A 30 1.75 -6.72 13.16
N GLU A 31 2.98 -6.29 12.98
CA GLU A 31 3.34 -4.87 12.99
C GLU A 31 2.67 -4.11 11.84
N ALA A 32 2.65 -4.67 10.65
CA ALA A 32 2.05 -4.07 9.46
C ALA A 32 0.52 -3.92 9.64
N ARG A 33 -0.16 -4.91 10.20
CA ARG A 33 -1.59 -4.83 10.58
C ARG A 33 -1.83 -3.71 11.59
N GLY A 34 -1.00 -3.63 12.62
CA GLY A 34 -1.05 -2.56 13.60
C GLY A 34 -0.81 -1.18 12.99
N ALA A 35 0.14 -1.06 12.08
CA ALA A 35 0.44 0.15 11.33
C ALA A 35 -0.72 0.56 10.41
N LEU A 36 -1.31 -0.39 9.68
CA LEU A 36 -2.45 -0.15 8.79
C LEU A 36 -3.68 0.33 9.56
N ASN A 37 -3.95 -0.26 10.72
CA ASN A 37 -5.00 0.20 11.62
C ASN A 37 -4.71 1.65 12.10
N LYS A 38 -3.50 1.93 12.57
CA LYS A 38 -3.09 3.30 12.96
C LYS A 38 -3.22 4.30 11.80
N ALA A 39 -2.89 3.87 10.58
CA ALA A 39 -2.98 4.68 9.39
C ALA A 39 -4.43 5.09 9.05
N THR A 40 -5.43 4.32 9.50
CA THR A 40 -6.84 4.47 9.11
C THR A 40 -7.77 4.93 10.24
N ILE A 41 -7.29 5.05 11.49
CA ILE A 41 -8.11 5.41 12.67
C ILE A 41 -8.63 6.85 12.65
N LYS A 42 -7.96 7.78 11.96
CA LYS A 42 -8.45 9.15 11.81
C LYS A 42 -9.26 9.19 10.53
N ASN A 43 -10.52 9.63 10.58
CA ASN A 43 -11.39 9.94 9.41
C ASN A 43 -10.82 11.10 8.56
N GLU A 44 -9.52 11.04 8.29
CA GLU A 44 -8.76 11.95 7.46
C GLU A 44 -8.44 11.17 6.20
N PRO A 45 -8.70 11.75 5.01
CA PRO A 45 -8.40 11.04 3.80
C PRO A 45 -6.88 10.83 3.69
N ALA A 46 -6.49 9.58 3.45
CA ALA A 46 -5.13 9.10 3.61
C ALA A 46 -4.66 8.39 2.35
N LEU A 47 -3.52 8.84 1.82
CA LEU A 47 -2.73 8.09 0.85
C LEU A 47 -1.72 7.26 1.64
N ILE A 48 -1.87 5.94 1.61
CA ILE A 48 -1.07 5.01 2.39
C ILE A 48 -0.20 4.20 1.43
N PHE A 49 1.10 4.43 1.47
CA PHE A 49 2.06 3.55 0.80
C PHE A 49 2.37 2.35 1.71
N ILE A 50 2.44 1.15 1.14
CA ILE A 50 2.86 -0.07 1.85
C ILE A 50 3.78 -0.89 0.96
N THR A 51 4.83 -1.51 1.50
CA THR A 51 5.64 -2.42 0.69
C THR A 51 4.85 -3.66 0.28
N GLU A 52 5.03 -4.15 -0.95
CA GLU A 52 4.31 -5.31 -1.48
C GLU A 52 4.47 -6.54 -0.60
N ARG A 53 5.63 -6.73 0.02
CA ARG A 53 5.89 -7.86 0.91
C ARG A 53 5.01 -7.86 2.16
N LEU A 54 4.78 -6.70 2.75
CA LEU A 54 3.87 -6.58 3.90
C LEU A 54 2.41 -6.60 3.44
N ALA A 55 2.13 -6.06 2.25
CA ALA A 55 0.79 -6.08 1.67
C ALA A 55 0.34 -7.50 1.30
N ALA A 56 1.27 -8.41 0.96
CA ALA A 56 0.97 -9.80 0.65
C ALA A 56 0.21 -10.51 1.79
N ASP A 57 0.58 -10.19 3.04
CA ASP A 57 0.00 -10.80 4.23
C ASP A 57 -1.29 -10.09 4.73
N LEU A 58 -1.68 -8.99 4.06
CA LEU A 58 -2.78 -8.10 4.48
C LEU A 58 -3.82 -7.86 3.37
N GLN A 59 -3.93 -8.78 2.41
CA GLN A 59 -4.79 -8.59 1.23
C GLN A 59 -6.27 -8.40 1.61
N ASP A 60 -6.76 -9.11 2.63
CA ASP A 60 -8.16 -9.02 3.07
C ASP A 60 -8.47 -7.64 3.68
N GLU A 61 -7.58 -7.15 4.55
CA GLU A 61 -7.69 -5.82 5.15
C GLU A 61 -7.59 -4.72 4.09
N ILE A 62 -6.64 -4.84 3.16
CA ILE A 62 -6.44 -3.87 2.06
C ILE A 62 -7.66 -3.84 1.15
N SER A 63 -8.22 -4.99 0.78
CA SER A 63 -9.42 -5.09 -0.06
C SER A 63 -10.63 -4.40 0.60
N SER A 64 -10.84 -4.66 1.90
CA SER A 64 -11.89 -4.00 2.69
C SER A 64 -11.69 -2.48 2.75
N LEU A 65 -10.46 -2.01 2.94
CA LEU A 65 -10.16 -0.58 3.01
C LEU A 65 -10.25 0.13 1.67
N ASN A 66 -9.89 -0.52 0.56
CA ASN A 66 -10.00 0.05 -0.79
C ASN A 66 -11.45 0.31 -1.23
N SER A 67 -12.45 -0.26 -0.53
CA SER A 67 -13.86 0.09 -0.76
C SER A 67 -14.26 1.46 -0.20
N LYS A 68 -13.42 2.06 0.67
CA LYS A 68 -13.69 3.34 1.32
C LYS A 68 -13.15 4.49 0.46
N PRO A 69 -13.97 5.49 0.10
CA PRO A 69 -13.56 6.57 -0.82
C PRO A 69 -12.44 7.46 -0.26
N ASP A 70 -12.27 7.48 1.06
CA ASP A 70 -11.35 8.39 1.74
C ASP A 70 -9.94 7.78 1.87
N ILE A 71 -9.77 6.48 1.55
CA ILE A 71 -8.54 5.74 1.78
C ILE A 71 -8.03 5.22 0.44
N ASN A 72 -6.76 5.51 0.14
CA ASN A 72 -6.08 4.97 -1.02
C ASN A 72 -4.81 4.25 -0.57
N ILE A 73 -4.75 2.94 -0.79
CA ILE A 73 -3.58 2.12 -0.44
C ILE A 73 -2.80 1.82 -1.71
N VAL A 74 -1.53 2.21 -1.75
CA VAL A 74 -0.63 2.00 -2.89
C VAL A 74 0.50 1.07 -2.47
N MET A 75 0.64 -0.03 -3.20
CA MET A 75 1.72 -0.98 -2.94
C MET A 75 3.01 -0.55 -3.66
N LEU A 76 4.13 -0.59 -2.95
CA LEU A 76 5.45 -0.25 -3.47
C LEU A 76 6.36 -1.49 -3.48
N PRO A 77 7.22 -1.65 -4.49
CA PRO A 77 8.28 -2.66 -4.42
C PRO A 77 9.23 -2.38 -3.25
N ASP A 78 9.92 -3.42 -2.78
CA ASP A 78 11.01 -3.26 -1.82
C ASP A 78 12.38 -3.24 -2.54
N ASN A 79 13.46 -3.16 -1.76
CA ASN A 79 14.83 -3.20 -2.30
C ASN A 79 15.22 -4.56 -2.92
N LYS A 80 14.42 -5.61 -2.72
CA LYS A 80 14.59 -6.93 -3.36
C LYS A 80 13.76 -7.06 -4.63
N GLY A 81 13.00 -6.03 -4.99
CA GLY A 81 12.17 -5.97 -6.19
C GLY A 81 10.67 -6.00 -5.88
N SER A 82 9.89 -6.28 -6.92
CA SER A 82 8.43 -6.40 -6.84
C SER A 82 8.03 -7.88 -6.74
N LEU A 83 6.99 -8.16 -5.95
CA LEU A 83 6.24 -9.41 -5.95
C LEU A 83 5.17 -9.44 -7.05
N GLY A 84 5.00 -8.35 -7.81
CA GLY A 84 4.04 -8.22 -8.89
C GLY A 84 2.60 -7.95 -8.42
N LEU A 85 2.39 -7.70 -7.12
CA LEU A 85 1.05 -7.48 -6.56
C LEU A 85 0.36 -6.23 -7.11
N ALA A 86 1.11 -5.13 -7.28
CA ALA A 86 0.59 -3.91 -7.87
C ALA A 86 0.17 -4.12 -9.33
N SER A 87 1.03 -4.74 -10.14
CA SER A 87 0.73 -5.05 -11.54
C SER A 87 -0.46 -5.99 -11.66
N PHE A 88 -0.50 -7.04 -10.83
CA PHE A 88 -1.61 -7.98 -10.79
C PHE A 88 -2.94 -7.30 -10.45
N GLN A 89 -2.96 -6.39 -9.47
CA GLN A 89 -4.17 -5.63 -9.16
C GLN A 89 -4.63 -4.78 -10.34
N ILE A 90 -3.72 -4.12 -11.07
CA ILE A 90 -4.06 -3.33 -12.25
C ILE A 90 -4.64 -4.22 -13.35
N GLU A 91 -3.97 -5.32 -13.68
CA GLU A 91 -4.44 -6.28 -14.68
C GLU A 91 -5.83 -6.82 -14.34
N HIS A 92 -6.04 -7.21 -13.08
CA HIS A 92 -7.30 -7.73 -12.58
C HIS A 92 -8.43 -6.68 -12.63
N LEU A 93 -8.13 -5.43 -12.24
CA LEU A 93 -9.07 -4.31 -12.31
C LEU A 93 -9.51 -4.03 -13.74
N VAL A 94 -8.57 -3.95 -14.68
CA VAL A 94 -8.88 -3.69 -16.09
C VAL A 94 -9.68 -4.84 -16.71
N LYS A 95 -9.27 -6.08 -16.45
CA LYS A 95 -9.98 -7.27 -16.91
C LYS A 95 -11.42 -7.31 -16.42
N ASN A 96 -11.67 -7.00 -15.16
CA ASN A 96 -13.03 -7.04 -14.60
C ASN A 96 -13.87 -5.82 -14.97
N SER A 97 -13.24 -4.68 -15.24
CA SER A 97 -13.95 -3.43 -15.54
C SER A 97 -14.35 -3.34 -17.01
N ILE A 98 -13.50 -3.79 -17.93
CA ILE A 98 -13.73 -3.63 -19.38
C ILE A 98 -13.47 -4.91 -20.20
N GLY A 99 -13.15 -6.05 -19.57
CA GLY A 99 -12.91 -7.32 -20.26
C GLY A 99 -11.61 -7.36 -21.07
N ALA A 100 -10.74 -6.37 -20.90
CA ALA A 100 -9.50 -6.25 -21.66
C ALA A 100 -8.30 -6.78 -20.88
N GLU A 101 -7.31 -7.29 -21.60
CA GLU A 101 -6.01 -7.67 -21.04
C GLU A 101 -5.03 -6.51 -21.18
N VAL A 102 -4.27 -6.24 -20.10
CA VAL A 102 -3.25 -5.19 -20.10
C VAL A 102 -1.90 -5.81 -20.44
N VAL A 103 -1.23 -5.27 -21.46
CA VAL A 103 0.15 -5.64 -21.79
C VAL A 103 1.09 -4.58 -21.22
N ILE A 104 1.70 -4.85 -20.08
CA ILE A 104 2.72 -3.97 -19.50
C ILE A 104 4.05 -4.22 -20.21
N ARG A 105 4.53 -3.24 -20.99
CA ARG A 105 5.86 -3.32 -21.61
C ARG A 105 6.93 -2.89 -20.60
N LYS A 106 7.94 -3.73 -20.42
CA LYS A 106 9.14 -3.45 -19.60
C LYS A 106 10.14 -2.58 -20.34
#